data_AF-A0A2W6AG42-F1
#
_entry.id   AF-A0A2W6AG42-F1
#
_cell.length_a   1.000
_cell.length_b   1.000
_cell.length_c   1.000
_cell.angle_alpha   90.00
_cell.angle_beta   90.00
_cell.angle_gamma   90.00
#
_symmetry.space_group_name_H-M   'P 1'
#
loop_
_entity.id
_entity.type
_entity.pdbx_description
1 polymer ?
#
loop_
_entity_poly.entity_id
_entity_poly.type
_entity_poly.pdbx_seq_one_letter_code
_entity_poly.pdbx_strand_id
1 'polypeptide(L)'
;MTDQELIDKYIEPNRQRPGAAEARVAEYGVPVWALVGQLEAVRSDVARVAHDYQLPREAVEAALAYYRRYKTLIDARLEANAS
;
A
#
# COMPACT_ATOMS: atom_id res chain seq x y z
N MET A 1 14.17 -3.51 -10.31
CA MET A 1 13.68 -2.15 -10.03
C MET A 1 14.03 -1.80 -8.59
N THR A 2 14.33 -0.54 -8.32
CA THR A 2 14.51 0.01 -6.98
C THR A 2 13.16 0.30 -6.32
N ASP A 3 13.15 0.49 -5.00
CA ASP A 3 11.97 0.90 -4.23
C ASP A 3 11.31 2.16 -4.82
N GLN A 4 12.10 3.15 -5.20
CA GLN A 4 11.59 4.40 -5.76
C GLN A 4 10.95 4.18 -7.14
N GLU A 5 11.57 3.38 -8.01
CA GLU A 5 11.02 3.05 -9.33
C GLU A 5 9.69 2.29 -9.22
N LEU A 6 9.55 1.41 -8.22
CA LEU A 6 8.30 0.70 -7.95
C LEU A 6 7.21 1.66 -7.46
N ILE A 7 7.55 2.56 -6.53
CA ILE A 7 6.63 3.58 -6.02
C ILE A 7 6.13 4.46 -7.17
N ASP A 8 7.02 4.99 -8.00
CA ASP A 8 6.66 5.90 -9.08
C ASP A 8 5.79 5.22 -10.16
N LYS A 9 5.98 3.91 -10.37
CA LYS A 9 5.20 3.12 -11.31
C LYS A 9 3.80 2.77 -10.78
N TYR A 10 3.70 2.41 -9.50
CA TYR A 10 2.50 1.76 -8.98
C TYR A 10 1.70 2.59 -7.98
N ILE A 11 2.24 3.64 -7.39
CA ILE A 11 1.57 4.38 -6.31
C ILE A 11 1.24 5.80 -6.77
N GLU A 12 -0.03 6.19 -6.62
CA GLU A 12 -0.49 7.54 -6.92
C GLU A 12 -1.18 8.20 -5.71
N PRO A 13 -1.14 9.54 -5.64
CA PRO A 13 -1.99 10.27 -4.70
C PRO A 13 -3.47 10.00 -4.98
N ASN A 14 -4.25 9.81 -3.92
CA ASN A 14 -5.70 9.70 -4.06
C ASN A 14 -6.34 11.09 -4.21
N ARG A 15 -6.88 11.38 -5.39
CA ARG A 15 -7.50 12.68 -5.70
C ARG A 15 -8.76 12.98 -4.87
N GLN A 16 -9.48 11.95 -4.44
CA GLN A 16 -10.72 12.10 -3.66
C GLN A 16 -10.46 12.25 -2.17
N ARG A 17 -9.35 11.68 -1.69
CA ARG A 17 -8.90 11.76 -0.29
C ARG A 17 -7.42 12.12 -0.29
N PRO A 18 -7.08 13.41 -0.33
CA PRO A 18 -5.70 13.84 -0.41
C PRO A 18 -4.94 13.50 0.87
N GLY A 19 -3.65 13.16 0.72
CA GLY A 19 -2.74 12.86 1.83
C GLY A 19 -1.91 11.61 1.57
N ALA A 20 -0.69 11.55 2.13
CA ALA A 20 0.21 10.42 1.92
C ALA A 20 -0.36 9.10 2.46
N ALA A 21 -1.09 9.13 3.60
CA ALA A 21 -1.74 7.95 4.16
C ALA A 21 -2.89 7.41 3.30
N GLU A 22 -3.43 8.23 2.39
CA GLU A 22 -4.54 7.87 1.50
C GLU A 22 -4.07 7.51 0.08
N ALA A 23 -2.74 7.48 -0.16
CA ALA A 23 -2.18 7.03 -1.42
C ALA A 23 -2.69 5.62 -1.78
N ARG A 24 -2.78 5.35 -3.09
CA ARG A 24 -3.39 4.13 -3.62
C ARG A 24 -2.56 3.54 -4.75
N VAL A 25 -2.78 2.26 -5.01
CA VAL A 25 -2.22 1.60 -6.18
C VAL A 25 -2.90 2.15 -7.43
N ALA A 26 -2.11 2.73 -8.33
CA ALA A 26 -2.55 3.27 -9.61
C ALA A 26 -3.26 2.19 -10.43
N GLU A 27 -4.29 2.58 -11.19
CA GLU A 27 -5.17 1.70 -11.99
C GLU A 27 -6.09 0.76 -11.19
N TYR A 28 -5.65 0.26 -10.03
CA TYR A 28 -6.43 -0.68 -9.20
C TYR A 28 -7.27 0.03 -8.13
N GLY A 29 -6.91 1.26 -7.76
CA GLY A 29 -7.65 2.06 -6.78
C GLY A 29 -7.56 1.56 -5.34
N VAL A 30 -6.73 0.55 -5.07
CA VAL A 30 -6.58 -0.07 -3.74
C VAL A 30 -5.73 0.84 -2.85
N PRO A 31 -6.21 1.26 -1.66
CA PRO A 31 -5.40 2.07 -0.75
C PRO A 31 -4.17 1.32 -0.24
N VAL A 32 -3.03 2.03 -0.13
CA VAL A 32 -1.78 1.44 0.39
C VAL A 32 -1.97 0.92 1.82
N TRP A 33 -2.64 1.70 2.68
CA TRP A 33 -2.89 1.28 4.06
C TRP A 33 -3.67 -0.05 4.14
N ALA A 34 -4.59 -0.31 3.21
CA ALA A 34 -5.35 -1.55 3.20
C ALA A 34 -4.46 -2.76 2.87
N LEU A 35 -3.53 -2.61 1.93
CA LEU A 35 -2.55 -3.66 1.61
C LEU A 35 -1.61 -3.93 2.77
N VAL A 36 -1.16 -2.87 3.47
CA VAL A 36 -0.31 -3.00 4.66
C VAL A 36 -1.03 -3.77 5.77
N GLY A 37 -2.28 -3.39 6.07
CA GLY A 37 -3.08 -4.11 7.07
C GLY A 37 -3.28 -5.59 6.72
N GLN A 38 -3.52 -5.91 5.45
CA GLN A 38 -3.61 -7.32 5.03
C GLN A 38 -2.26 -8.03 5.19
N LEU A 39 -1.16 -7.40 4.80
CA LEU A 39 0.19 -7.97 4.95
C LEU A 39 0.49 -8.29 6.41
N GLU A 40 0.11 -7.43 7.36
CA GLU A 40 0.24 -7.73 8.80
C GLU A 40 -0.58 -8.96 9.20
N ALA A 41 -1.83 -9.07 8.72
CA ALA A 41 -2.71 -10.20 9.01
C ALA A 41 -2.18 -11.54 8.44
N VAL A 42 -1.49 -11.52 7.29
CA VAL A 42 -0.96 -12.73 6.64
C VAL A 42 0.56 -12.92 6.83
N ARG A 43 1.14 -12.34 7.89
CA ARG A 43 2.57 -12.48 8.25
C ARG A 43 3.53 -12.09 7.13
N SER A 44 3.21 -10.99 6.46
CA SER A 44 3.98 -10.36 5.38
C SER A 44 4.13 -11.23 4.12
N ASP A 45 3.19 -12.13 3.86
CA ASP A 45 3.15 -12.92 2.62
C ASP A 45 2.67 -12.06 1.42
N VAL A 46 3.64 -11.44 0.75
CA VAL A 46 3.43 -10.60 -0.44
C VAL A 46 2.73 -11.35 -1.57
N ALA A 47 3.09 -12.62 -1.80
CA ALA A 47 2.53 -13.39 -2.90
C ALA A 47 1.04 -13.67 -2.66
N ARG A 48 0.68 -14.00 -1.42
CA ARG A 48 -0.71 -14.17 -1.01
C ARG A 48 -1.51 -12.88 -1.14
N VAL A 49 -1.00 -11.74 -0.65
CA VAL A 49 -1.73 -10.47 -0.77
C VAL A 49 -1.91 -10.05 -2.23
N ALA A 50 -0.89 -10.25 -3.07
CA ALA A 50 -0.99 -10.00 -4.50
C ALA A 50 -2.08 -10.84 -5.14
N HIS A 51 -2.15 -12.13 -4.79
CA HIS A 51 -3.22 -13.02 -5.25
C HIS A 51 -4.60 -12.57 -4.77
N ASP A 52 -4.77 -12.30 -3.48
CA ASP A 52 -6.06 -11.98 -2.86
C ASP A 52 -6.64 -10.65 -3.39
N TYR A 53 -5.79 -9.67 -3.68
CA TYR A 53 -6.19 -8.37 -4.25
C TYR A 53 -6.13 -8.34 -5.79
N GLN A 54 -5.77 -9.43 -6.44
CA GLN A 54 -5.57 -9.52 -7.89
C GLN A 54 -4.61 -8.46 -8.44
N LEU A 55 -3.53 -8.20 -7.70
CA LEU A 55 -2.50 -7.22 -8.04
C LEU A 55 -1.25 -7.90 -8.60
N PRO A 56 -0.48 -7.21 -9.46
CA PRO A 56 0.90 -7.58 -9.71
C PRO A 56 1.68 -7.63 -8.39
N ARG A 57 2.55 -8.62 -8.23
CA ARG A 57 3.43 -8.72 -7.06
C ARG A 57 4.22 -7.42 -6.82
N GLU A 58 4.73 -6.83 -7.90
CA GLU A 58 5.47 -5.55 -7.87
C GLU A 58 4.65 -4.40 -7.27
N ALA A 59 3.32 -4.39 -7.44
CA ALA A 59 2.46 -3.36 -6.87
C ALA A 59 2.34 -3.47 -5.35
N VAL A 60 2.32 -4.71 -4.82
CA VAL A 60 2.33 -4.96 -3.38
C VAL A 60 3.71 -4.63 -2.79
N GLU A 61 4.79 -4.93 -3.51
CA GLU A 61 6.15 -4.54 -3.13
C GLU A 61 6.30 -3.00 -3.13
N ALA A 62 5.70 -2.31 -4.10
CA ALA A 62 5.63 -0.84 -4.13
C ALA A 62 4.87 -0.28 -2.93
N ALA A 63 3.75 -0.88 -2.54
CA ALA A 63 2.98 -0.50 -1.36
C ALA A 63 3.82 -0.65 -0.08
N LEU A 64 4.60 -1.73 0.04
CA LEU A 64 5.53 -1.94 1.15
C LEU A 64 6.66 -0.91 1.17
N ALA A 65 7.24 -0.58 0.01
CA ALA A 65 8.26 0.45 -0.10
C ALA A 65 7.72 1.83 0.30
N TYR A 66 6.51 2.17 -0.16
CA TYR A 66 5.81 3.39 0.21
C TYR A 66 5.53 3.44 1.71
N TYR A 67 5.05 2.32 2.27
CA TYR A 67 4.81 2.19 3.71
C TYR A 67 6.06 2.46 4.54
N ARG A 68 7.22 1.91 4.18
CA ARG A 68 8.48 2.18 4.89
C ARG A 68 8.82 3.68 4.93
N ARG A 69 8.51 4.42 3.87
CA ARG A 69 8.77 5.87 3.78
C ARG A 69 7.77 6.72 4.58
N TYR A 70 6.53 6.27 4.71
CA TYR A 70 5.43 7.01 5.34
C TYR A 70 4.86 6.29 6.57
N LYS A 71 5.68 5.45 7.22
CA LYS A 71 5.26 4.48 8.23
C LYS A 71 4.34 5.08 9.28
N THR A 72 4.78 6.15 9.94
CA THR A 72 4.02 6.84 10.99
C THR A 72 2.63 7.30 10.54
N LEU A 73 2.50 7.80 9.31
CA LEU A 73 1.21 8.29 8.80
C LEU A 73 0.24 7.15 8.48
N ILE A 74 0.77 6.05 7.93
CA ILE A 74 -0.04 4.89 7.56
C ILE A 74 -0.41 4.08 8.81
N ASP A 75 0.49 3.95 9.80
CA ASP A 75 0.17 3.35 11.10
C ASP A 75 -0.99 4.08 11.78
N ALA A 76 -0.91 5.42 11.88
CA ALA A 76 -1.99 6.22 12.46
C ALA A 76 -3.32 6.05 11.70
N ARG A 77 -3.26 5.89 10.37
CA ARG A 77 -4.45 5.65 9.55
C ARG A 77 -5.03 4.25 9.76
N LEU A 78 -4.20 3.24 9.97
CA LEU A 78 -4.60 1.87 10.31
C LEU A 78 -5.26 1.83 11.68
N GLU A 79 -4.68 2.47 12.69
CA GLU A 79 -5.26 2.61 14.03
C GLU A 79 -6.65 3.27 13.98
N ALA A 80 -6.77 4.37 13.23
CA ALA A 80 -8.06 5.05 13.03
C ALA A 80 -9.10 4.18 12.29
N ASN A 81 -8.67 3.18 11.50
CA ASN A 81 -9.57 2.27 10.82
C ASN A 81 -10.07 1.12 11.70
N ALA A 82 -9.31 0.77 12.73
CA ALA A 82 -9.61 -0.33 13.64
C ALA A 82 -10.52 0.09 14.82
N SER A 83 -10.88 1.37 14.87
CA SER A 83 -11.69 2.00 15.92
C SER A 83 -13.18 2.08 15.57
#